data_AF-A0A3S3MUH1-F1
#
_entry.id   AF-A0A3S3MUH1-F1
#
_cell.length_a   1.000
_cell.length_b   1.000
_cell.length_c   1.000
_cell.angle_alpha   90.00
_cell.angle_beta   90.00
_cell.angle_gamma   90.00
#
_symmetry.space_group_name_H-M   'P 1'
#
loop_
_entity.id
_entity.type
_entity.pdbx_description
1 polymer ?
#
loop_
_entity_poly.entity_id
_entity_poly.type
_entity_poly.pdbx_seq_one_letter_code
_entity_poly.pdbx_strand_id
1 'polypeptide(L)'
;MAQSSLPTRFPDAQKIKKEIKNQWLEKKQRKRKKRKMTMNGDAPEEYEYDRAKEVKEFDESKIGCKGLVDSGATTIPRFFIQPNPQSFIKPSPPSSSHLIPTIDLSHALSHRRSEIIHQIRHASHTWGFFQVIHHDIPISVLDDTISAVRSFNELPTEIKSQHYHREMGSSVNFQTNFDLYRSSAATWRDTLQVRLGPDPPVVDRIPDACRRELMEWDGTCGGWERC
;
A
#
# COMPACT_ATOMS: atom_id res chain seq x y z
N MET A 1 -10.65 -37.12 32.36
CA MET A 1 -9.87 -36.08 31.67
C MET A 1 -10.83 -34.93 31.36
N ALA A 2 -10.74 -33.82 32.08
CA ALA A 2 -11.57 -32.64 31.85
C ALA A 2 -10.85 -31.70 30.86
N GLN A 3 -11.51 -31.34 29.77
CA GLN A 3 -11.05 -30.29 28.86
C GLN A 3 -11.50 -28.94 29.42
N SER A 4 -10.55 -28.08 29.81
CA SER A 4 -10.81 -26.70 30.15
C SER A 4 -10.77 -25.83 28.88
N SER A 5 -11.93 -25.33 28.47
CA SER A 5 -12.03 -24.27 27.47
C SER A 5 -11.69 -22.92 28.12
N LEU A 6 -10.57 -22.31 27.73
CA LEU A 6 -10.26 -20.93 28.07
C LEU A 6 -11.15 -19.98 27.26
N PRO A 7 -11.75 -18.94 27.86
CA PRO A 7 -12.52 -17.95 27.12
C PRO A 7 -11.58 -16.93 26.47
N THR A 8 -11.41 -17.00 25.15
CA THR A 8 -10.74 -15.94 24.37
C THR A 8 -11.68 -14.75 24.23
N ARG A 9 -11.74 -13.91 25.26
CA ARG A 9 -12.49 -12.64 25.20
C ARG A 9 -11.60 -11.60 24.52
N PHE A 10 -11.65 -11.56 23.19
CA PHE A 10 -11.11 -10.44 22.44
C PHE A 10 -11.82 -9.14 22.88
N PRO A 11 -11.10 -8.05 23.19
CA PRO A 11 -11.75 -6.80 23.50
C PRO A 11 -12.55 -6.31 22.30
N ASP A 12 -13.75 -5.78 22.55
CA ASP A 12 -14.64 -5.24 21.52
C ASP A 12 -13.88 -4.22 20.65
N ALA A 13 -13.75 -4.53 19.36
CA ALA A 13 -13.04 -3.69 18.40
C ALA A 13 -13.62 -2.27 18.34
N GLN A 14 -14.92 -2.09 18.60
CA GLN A 14 -15.51 -0.75 18.70
C GLN A 14 -15.03 0.01 19.93
N LYS A 15 -14.82 -0.70 21.05
CA LYS A 15 -14.28 -0.12 22.28
C LYS A 15 -12.82 0.32 22.09
N ILE A 16 -12.00 -0.50 21.43
CA ILE A 16 -10.60 -0.15 21.11
C ILE A 16 -10.54 1.04 20.14
N LYS A 17 -11.33 1.03 19.04
CA LYS A 17 -11.40 2.17 18.10
C LYS A 17 -11.78 3.46 18.80
N LYS A 18 -12.78 3.40 19.68
CA LYS A 18 -13.25 4.54 20.46
C LYS A 18 -12.15 5.05 21.39
N GLU A 19 -11.42 4.14 22.04
CA GLU A 19 -10.30 4.47 22.93
C GLU A 19 -9.16 5.17 22.17
N ILE A 20 -8.71 4.61 21.04
CA ILE A 20 -7.65 5.21 20.21
C ILE A 20 -8.08 6.60 19.69
N LYS A 21 -9.32 6.72 19.22
CA LYS A 21 -9.89 8.00 18.77
C LYS A 21 -9.92 9.02 19.91
N ASN A 22 -10.32 8.61 21.12
CA ASN A 22 -10.36 9.47 22.29
C ASN A 22 -8.96 9.93 22.69
N GLN A 23 -7.98 9.02 22.74
CA GLN A 23 -6.59 9.37 23.06
C GLN A 23 -6.01 10.36 22.03
N TRP A 24 -6.33 10.20 20.74
CA TRP A 24 -5.92 11.15 19.71
C TRP A 24 -6.60 12.51 19.88
N LEU A 25 -7.92 12.54 20.14
CA LEU A 25 -8.67 13.76 20.39
C LEU A 25 -8.16 14.50 21.64
N GLU A 26 -7.90 13.80 22.73
CA GLU A 26 -7.34 14.36 23.96
C GLU A 26 -5.94 14.94 23.72
N LYS A 27 -5.06 14.21 23.02
CA LYS A 27 -3.73 14.72 22.62
C LYS A 27 -3.86 15.97 21.73
N LYS A 28 -4.82 16.01 20.82
CA LYS A 28 -5.12 17.17 19.95
C LYS A 28 -5.65 18.35 20.76
N GLN A 29 -6.56 18.13 21.71
CA GLN A 29 -7.08 19.17 22.60
C GLN A 29 -6.00 19.70 23.53
N ARG A 30 -5.12 18.84 24.05
CA ARG A 30 -3.95 19.25 24.84
C ARG A 30 -2.99 20.11 24.01
N LYS A 31 -2.75 19.75 22.75
CA LYS A 31 -1.95 20.54 21.79
C LYS A 31 -2.62 21.88 21.48
N ARG A 32 -3.94 21.95 21.30
CA ARG A 32 -4.70 23.21 21.11
C ARG A 32 -4.69 24.10 22.36
N LYS A 33 -4.91 23.53 23.55
CA LYS A 33 -4.90 24.27 24.83
C LYS A 33 -3.51 24.83 25.13
N LYS A 34 -2.45 24.06 24.85
CA LYS A 34 -1.06 24.51 24.96
C LYS A 34 -0.74 25.63 23.95
N ARG A 35 -1.21 25.52 22.70
CA ARG A 35 -1.12 26.61 21.68
C ARG A 35 -1.90 27.87 22.06
N LYS A 36 -3.02 27.74 22.78
CA LYS A 36 -3.81 28.87 23.26
C LYS A 36 -3.16 29.56 24.48
N MET A 37 -2.42 28.81 25.31
CA MET A 37 -1.59 29.38 26.38
C MET A 37 -0.38 30.16 25.83
N THR A 38 0.28 29.66 24.78
CA THR A 38 1.43 30.34 24.14
C THR A 38 1.04 31.58 23.32
N MET A 39 -0.25 31.87 23.11
CA MET A 39 -0.70 33.10 22.44
C MET A 39 -0.86 34.30 23.39
N ASN A 40 -0.72 34.10 24.71
CA ASN A 40 -0.88 35.15 25.72
C ASN A 40 0.45 35.67 26.30
N GLY A 41 1.60 35.26 25.75
CA GLY A 41 2.91 35.74 26.17
C GLY A 41 4.02 34.95 25.50
N ASP A 42 4.96 35.68 24.92
CA ASP A 42 6.17 35.27 24.20
C ASP A 42 6.02 34.80 22.75
N ALA A 43 6.95 35.31 21.92
CA ALA A 43 7.07 35.06 20.49
C ALA A 43 7.08 33.56 20.17
N PRO A 44 6.56 33.12 19.00
CA PRO A 44 6.49 31.70 18.70
C PRO A 44 7.92 31.16 18.55
N GLU A 45 8.40 30.45 19.57
CA GLU A 45 9.44 29.43 19.37
C GLU A 45 8.93 28.53 18.24
N GLU A 46 9.62 28.55 17.10
CA GLU A 46 9.49 27.49 16.10
C GLU A 46 9.85 26.19 16.83
N TYR A 47 8.84 25.47 17.32
CA TYR A 47 9.04 24.14 17.86
C TYR A 47 9.73 23.31 16.77
N GLU A 48 11.00 22.99 17.04
CA GLU A 48 11.85 22.22 16.14
C GLU A 48 11.09 20.96 15.69
N TYR A 49 10.96 20.81 14.38
CA TYR A 49 10.21 19.71 13.81
C TYR A 49 10.96 18.40 13.99
N ASP A 50 10.57 17.63 14.99
CA ASP A 50 11.10 16.29 15.19
C ASP A 50 10.40 15.28 14.26
N ARG A 51 10.94 15.16 13.04
CA ARG A 51 10.49 14.19 12.03
C ARG A 51 10.54 12.76 12.58
N ALA A 52 11.60 12.40 13.31
CA ALA A 52 11.81 11.03 13.78
C ALA A 52 10.71 10.60 14.74
N LYS A 53 10.31 11.50 15.64
CA LYS A 53 9.20 11.28 16.56
C LYS A 53 7.85 11.15 15.84
N GLU A 54 7.50 12.07 14.94
CA GLU A 54 6.21 11.99 14.23
C GLU A 54 6.11 10.72 13.37
N VAL A 55 7.20 10.36 12.69
CA VAL A 55 7.26 9.12 11.89
C VAL A 55 7.11 7.89 12.76
N LYS A 56 7.80 7.85 13.92
CA LYS A 56 7.69 6.74 14.87
C LYS A 56 6.28 6.60 15.42
N GLU A 57 5.66 7.70 15.86
CA GLU A 57 4.27 7.69 16.35
C GLU A 57 3.28 7.21 15.28
N PHE A 58 3.46 7.63 14.02
CA PHE A 58 2.66 7.17 12.90
C PHE A 58 2.85 5.67 12.64
N ASP A 59 4.09 5.20 12.61
CA ASP A 59 4.40 3.80 12.34
C ASP A 59 3.90 2.85 13.43
N GLU A 60 4.11 3.20 14.70
CA GLU A 60 3.63 2.43 15.86
C GLU A 60 2.10 2.34 15.91
N SER A 61 1.39 3.31 15.31
CA SER A 61 -0.07 3.27 15.22
C SER A 61 -0.58 2.19 14.26
N LYS A 62 0.24 1.76 13.29
CA LYS A 62 -0.09 0.75 12.26
C LYS A 62 -1.37 1.06 11.45
N ILE A 63 -1.83 2.30 11.46
CA ILE A 63 -3.08 2.69 10.80
C ILE A 63 -2.92 2.86 9.29
N GLY A 64 -1.69 3.12 8.83
CA GLY A 64 -1.35 3.44 7.45
C GLY A 64 -1.97 4.73 6.92
N CYS A 65 -1.74 5.03 5.64
CA CYS A 65 -2.31 6.19 4.98
C CYS A 65 -3.83 6.13 4.96
N LYS A 66 -4.43 4.96 4.70
CA LYS A 66 -5.89 4.83 4.69
C LYS A 66 -6.50 5.03 6.07
N GLY A 67 -5.94 4.43 7.13
CA GLY A 67 -6.45 4.65 8.48
C GLY A 67 -6.29 6.10 8.94
N LEU A 68 -5.26 6.80 8.46
CA LEU A 68 -5.11 8.24 8.67
C LEU A 68 -6.24 9.04 7.99
N VAL A 69 -6.61 8.72 6.75
CA VAL A 69 -7.77 9.33 6.06
C VAL A 69 -9.06 9.02 6.83
N ASP A 70 -9.30 7.75 7.16
CA ASP A 70 -10.51 7.27 7.83
C ASP A 70 -10.68 7.89 9.25
N SER A 71 -9.58 8.32 9.88
CA SER A 71 -9.61 9.04 11.15
C SER A 71 -10.19 10.47 11.06
N GLY A 72 -10.39 10.98 9.85
CA GLY A 72 -10.84 12.36 9.59
C GLY A 72 -9.68 13.37 9.70
N ALA A 73 -8.46 12.97 9.33
CA ALA A 73 -7.32 13.87 9.32
C ALA A 73 -7.56 15.04 8.34
N THR A 74 -7.53 16.26 8.87
CA THR A 74 -7.74 17.49 8.08
C THR A 74 -6.44 18.11 7.57
N THR A 75 -5.30 17.55 7.94
CA THR A 75 -3.97 18.05 7.60
C THR A 75 -3.05 16.88 7.28
N ILE A 76 -2.26 17.01 6.21
CA ILE A 76 -1.24 16.04 5.83
C ILE A 76 -0.05 16.17 6.79
N PRO A 77 0.41 15.09 7.44
CA PRO A 77 1.63 15.12 8.26
C PRO A 77 2.85 15.59 7.46
N ARG A 78 3.73 16.36 8.09
CA ARG A 78 4.86 17.02 7.40
C ARG A 78 5.79 16.04 6.70
N PHE A 79 5.96 14.84 7.23
CA PHE A 79 6.82 13.81 6.63
C PHE A 79 6.26 13.22 5.32
N PHE A 80 5.02 13.50 4.93
CA PHE A 80 4.49 13.17 3.58
C PHE A 80 4.65 14.32 2.57
N ILE A 81 5.03 15.52 3.04
CA ILE A 81 5.19 16.68 2.16
C ILE A 81 6.55 16.58 1.47
N GLN A 82 6.52 16.54 0.15
CA GLN A 82 7.72 16.43 -0.67
C GLN A 82 8.54 17.72 -0.57
N PRO A 83 9.86 17.64 -0.32
CA PRO A 83 10.68 18.81 0.00
C PRO A 83 10.86 19.77 -1.19
N ASN A 84 10.69 19.28 -2.42
CA ASN A 84 10.76 20.10 -3.62
C ASN A 84 9.55 19.83 -4.54
N PRO A 85 8.39 20.47 -4.28
CA PRO A 85 7.23 20.29 -5.13
C PRO A 85 7.40 20.93 -6.53
N GLN A 86 8.38 21.80 -6.72
CA GLN A 86 8.68 22.36 -8.04
C GLN A 86 9.47 21.40 -8.96
N SER A 87 10.07 20.34 -8.42
CA SER A 87 10.74 19.31 -9.25
C SER A 87 9.77 18.36 -9.94
N PHE A 88 8.48 18.41 -9.63
CA PHE A 88 7.48 17.68 -10.38
C PHE A 88 7.41 18.26 -11.80
N ILE A 89 7.70 17.40 -12.77
CA ILE A 89 7.46 17.69 -14.18
C ILE A 89 5.99 18.07 -14.30
N LYS A 90 5.72 19.34 -14.64
CA LYS A 90 4.35 19.78 -14.92
C LYS A 90 3.82 18.90 -16.06
N PRO A 91 2.64 18.27 -15.93
CA PRO A 91 2.06 17.52 -17.02
C PRO A 91 1.99 18.44 -18.24
N SER A 92 2.68 18.08 -19.32
CA SER A 92 2.42 18.69 -20.61
C SER A 92 0.99 18.35 -21.00
N PRO A 93 0.26 19.26 -21.70
CA PRO A 93 -1.01 18.88 -22.28
C PRO A 93 -0.83 17.62 -23.13
N PRO A 94 -1.76 16.66 -23.08
CA PRO A 94 -1.61 15.40 -23.79
C PRO A 94 -1.43 15.69 -25.29
N SER A 95 -0.22 15.49 -25.80
CA SER A 95 0.00 15.49 -27.25
C SER A 95 -0.53 14.17 -27.79
N SER A 96 -1.37 14.21 -28.82
CA SER A 96 -1.86 13.02 -29.51
C SER A 96 -0.74 12.16 -30.16
N SER A 97 0.50 12.66 -30.19
CA SER A 97 1.65 12.05 -30.85
C SER A 97 2.42 11.00 -30.04
N HIS A 98 2.15 10.85 -28.74
CA HIS A 98 2.94 9.96 -27.86
C HIS A 98 2.03 9.02 -27.06
N LEU A 99 1.39 8.10 -27.77
CA LEU A 99 0.69 6.98 -27.14
C LEU A 99 1.72 5.93 -26.69
N ILE A 100 1.55 5.44 -25.45
CA ILE A 100 2.34 4.31 -24.94
C ILE A 100 2.15 3.11 -25.89
N PRO A 101 3.23 2.44 -26.34
CA PRO A 101 3.11 1.28 -27.21
C PRO A 101 2.19 0.22 -26.61
N THR A 102 1.27 -0.30 -27.41
CA THR A 102 0.39 -1.40 -27.03
C THR A 102 0.71 -2.59 -27.92
N ILE A 103 1.06 -3.71 -27.30
CA ILE A 103 1.49 -4.94 -27.99
C ILE A 103 0.38 -5.98 -27.86
N ASP A 104 -0.08 -6.47 -29.00
CA ASP A 104 -1.07 -7.53 -29.08
C ASP A 104 -0.37 -8.89 -29.04
N LEU A 105 -0.62 -9.67 -27.98
CA LEU A 105 -0.04 -11.00 -27.80
C LEU A 105 -0.88 -12.11 -28.45
N SER A 106 -1.95 -11.78 -29.17
CA SER A 106 -2.67 -12.74 -29.99
C SER A 106 -1.69 -13.46 -30.92
N HIS A 107 -1.80 -14.78 -30.97
CA HIS A 107 -0.97 -15.62 -31.82
C HIS A 107 0.55 -15.57 -31.51
N ALA A 108 0.96 -15.11 -30.32
CA ALA A 108 2.37 -15.04 -29.88
C ALA A 108 3.10 -16.40 -29.88
N LEU A 109 2.37 -17.50 -29.77
CA LEU A 109 2.89 -18.87 -29.84
C LEU A 109 2.87 -19.47 -31.25
N SER A 110 2.51 -18.68 -32.27
CA SER A 110 2.40 -19.15 -33.65
C SER A 110 3.20 -18.27 -34.63
N HIS A 111 2.65 -17.96 -35.80
CA HIS A 111 3.31 -17.29 -36.92
C HIS A 111 3.77 -15.84 -36.62
N ARG A 112 3.16 -15.15 -35.65
CA ARG A 112 3.51 -13.74 -35.31
C ARG A 112 4.62 -13.60 -34.26
N ARG A 113 5.17 -14.71 -33.75
CA ARG A 113 6.16 -14.69 -32.66
C ARG A 113 7.32 -13.73 -32.92
N SER A 114 7.92 -13.79 -34.11
CA SER A 114 9.08 -12.94 -34.48
C SER A 114 8.72 -11.45 -34.48
N GLU A 115 7.55 -11.10 -35.02
CA GLU A 115 7.03 -9.73 -35.05
C GLU A 115 6.81 -9.20 -33.63
N ILE A 116 6.16 -9.98 -32.76
CA ILE A 116 5.88 -9.62 -31.37
C ILE A 116 7.17 -9.44 -30.57
N ILE A 117 8.16 -10.33 -30.74
CA ILE A 117 9.48 -10.18 -30.11
C ILE A 117 10.14 -8.87 -30.57
N HIS A 118 10.06 -8.55 -31.86
CA HIS A 118 10.59 -7.29 -32.38
C HIS A 118 9.88 -6.07 -31.77
N GLN A 119 8.55 -6.10 -31.65
CA GLN A 119 7.77 -5.04 -30.99
C GLN A 119 8.16 -4.87 -29.51
N ILE A 120 8.28 -5.97 -28.76
CA ILE A 120 8.70 -5.95 -27.34
C ILE A 120 10.10 -5.36 -27.21
N ARG A 121 11.04 -5.82 -28.06
CA ARG A 121 12.42 -5.30 -28.05
C ARG A 121 12.45 -3.80 -28.35
N HIS A 122 11.72 -3.37 -29.37
CA HIS A 122 11.65 -1.97 -29.78
C HIS A 122 11.03 -1.10 -28.68
N ALA A 123 9.88 -1.51 -28.12
CA ALA A 123 9.22 -0.77 -27.04
C ALA A 123 10.09 -0.71 -25.77
N SER A 124 10.74 -1.81 -25.40
CA SER A 124 11.65 -1.84 -24.24
C SER A 124 12.85 -0.92 -24.44
N HIS A 125 13.45 -0.88 -25.64
CA HIS A 125 14.60 -0.02 -25.94
C HIS A 125 14.22 1.47 -26.03
N THR A 126 13.11 1.79 -26.70
CA THR A 126 12.72 3.18 -26.99
C THR A 126 11.97 3.82 -25.83
N TRP A 127 11.11 3.06 -25.14
CA TRP A 127 10.21 3.57 -24.10
C TRP A 127 10.52 3.06 -22.70
N GLY A 128 11.10 1.85 -22.58
CA GLY A 128 11.25 1.16 -21.29
C GLY A 128 9.92 0.68 -20.68
N PHE A 129 8.80 0.88 -21.36
CA PHE A 129 7.45 0.51 -20.91
C PHE A 129 6.49 0.33 -22.10
N PHE A 130 5.52 -0.58 -21.96
CA PHE A 130 4.47 -0.84 -22.95
C PHE A 130 3.26 -1.51 -22.27
N GLN A 131 2.12 -1.48 -22.95
CA GLN A 131 0.91 -2.22 -22.57
C GLN A 131 0.84 -3.52 -23.37
N VAL A 132 0.20 -4.54 -22.79
CA VAL A 132 -0.09 -5.81 -23.48
C VAL A 132 -1.61 -6.04 -23.50
N ILE A 133 -2.10 -6.56 -24.62
CA ILE A 133 -3.50 -7.00 -24.79
C ILE A 133 -3.51 -8.43 -25.33
N HIS A 134 -4.64 -9.13 -25.18
CA HIS A 134 -4.79 -10.56 -25.54
C HIS A 134 -3.68 -11.43 -24.91
N HIS A 135 -3.39 -11.19 -23.62
CA HIS A 135 -2.37 -11.89 -22.84
C HIS A 135 -2.88 -13.20 -22.20
N ASP A 136 -4.04 -13.72 -22.63
CA ASP A 136 -4.70 -14.96 -22.19
C ASP A 136 -5.04 -15.12 -20.69
N ILE A 137 -4.66 -14.16 -19.83
CA ILE A 137 -5.18 -14.07 -18.45
C ILE A 137 -6.69 -13.77 -18.50
N PRO A 138 -7.56 -14.63 -17.92
CA PRO A 138 -8.99 -14.38 -17.89
C PRO A 138 -9.33 -13.08 -17.15
N ILE A 139 -10.23 -12.29 -17.73
CA ILE A 139 -10.67 -11.00 -17.16
C ILE A 139 -11.25 -11.19 -15.74
N SER A 140 -11.97 -12.29 -15.51
CA SER A 140 -12.52 -12.61 -14.19
C SER A 140 -11.44 -12.73 -13.11
N VAL A 141 -10.29 -13.34 -13.42
CA VAL A 141 -9.18 -13.49 -12.46
C VAL A 141 -8.57 -12.13 -12.11
N LEU A 142 -8.44 -11.24 -13.11
CA LEU A 142 -7.96 -9.87 -12.91
C LEU A 142 -8.93 -9.07 -12.02
N ASP A 143 -10.21 -9.07 -12.38
CA ASP A 143 -11.26 -8.32 -11.66
C ASP A 143 -11.43 -8.82 -10.22
N ASP A 144 -11.45 -10.14 -10.02
CA ASP A 144 -11.57 -10.77 -8.70
C ASP A 144 -10.37 -10.42 -7.82
N THR A 145 -9.15 -10.44 -8.39
CA THR A 145 -7.93 -10.09 -7.65
C THR A 145 -7.93 -8.62 -7.24
N ILE A 146 -8.30 -7.70 -8.15
CA ILE A 146 -8.42 -6.27 -7.84
C ILE A 146 -9.48 -6.04 -6.76
N SER A 147 -10.63 -6.71 -6.87
CA SER A 147 -11.73 -6.63 -5.91
C SER A 147 -11.33 -7.15 -4.53
N ALA A 148 -10.61 -8.27 -4.47
CA ALA A 148 -10.16 -8.87 -3.24
C ALA A 148 -9.09 -8.02 -2.51
N VAL A 149 -8.11 -7.47 -3.25
CA VAL A 149 -7.11 -6.54 -2.68
C VAL A 149 -7.77 -5.25 -2.20
N ARG A 150 -8.78 -4.75 -2.92
CA ARG A 150 -9.59 -3.61 -2.45
C ARG A 150 -10.32 -3.96 -1.15
N SER A 151 -10.99 -5.11 -1.10
CA SER A 151 -11.69 -5.61 0.09
C SER A 151 -10.76 -5.70 1.30
N PHE A 152 -9.55 -6.24 1.12
CA PHE A 152 -8.52 -6.23 2.18
C PHE A 152 -8.23 -4.81 2.69
N ASN A 153 -8.05 -3.83 1.80
CA ASN A 153 -7.75 -2.46 2.20
C ASN A 153 -8.92 -1.76 2.90
N GLU A 154 -10.17 -2.16 2.61
CA GLU A 154 -11.36 -1.67 3.30
C GLU A 154 -11.61 -2.33 4.67
N LEU A 155 -10.88 -3.38 5.03
CA LEU A 155 -10.99 -3.99 6.34
C LEU A 155 -10.68 -3.00 7.48
N PRO A 156 -11.28 -3.21 8.67
CA PRO A 156 -10.90 -2.52 9.89
C PRO A 156 -9.38 -2.54 10.13
N THR A 157 -8.84 -1.40 10.58
CA THR A 157 -7.41 -1.26 10.93
C THR A 157 -6.93 -2.35 11.88
N GLU A 158 -7.76 -2.80 12.81
CA GLU A 158 -7.42 -3.83 13.80
C GLU A 158 -7.09 -5.16 13.12
N ILE A 159 -7.77 -5.47 12.01
CA ILE A 159 -7.50 -6.68 11.23
C ILE A 159 -6.26 -6.47 10.37
N LYS A 160 -6.19 -5.36 9.61
CA LYS A 160 -5.04 -5.08 8.74
C LYS A 160 -3.71 -4.96 9.50
N SER A 161 -3.74 -4.42 10.72
CA SER A 161 -2.56 -4.23 11.57
C SER A 161 -1.89 -5.55 11.99
N GLN A 162 -2.61 -6.67 11.92
CA GLN A 162 -2.06 -8.01 12.18
C GLN A 162 -1.08 -8.43 11.10
N HIS A 163 -1.23 -7.91 9.88
CA HIS A 163 -0.31 -8.11 8.77
C HIS A 163 0.75 -7.01 8.68
N TYR A 164 0.72 -6.01 9.58
CA TYR A 164 1.62 -4.86 9.51
C TYR A 164 2.99 -5.18 10.11
N HIS A 165 3.99 -5.30 9.24
CA HIS A 165 5.37 -5.65 9.60
C HIS A 165 6.37 -4.87 8.73
N ARG A 166 7.47 -4.42 9.34
CA ARG A 166 8.61 -3.79 8.64
C ARG A 166 9.81 -4.71 8.46
N GLU A 167 9.82 -5.84 9.15
CA GLU A 167 10.93 -6.78 9.12
C GLU A 167 11.06 -7.39 7.72
N MET A 168 12.30 -7.42 7.22
CA MET A 168 12.59 -8.09 5.95
C MET A 168 12.51 -9.61 6.12
N GLY A 169 12.11 -10.31 5.05
CA GLY A 169 12.14 -11.77 5.00
C GLY A 169 10.77 -12.45 5.15
N SER A 170 9.71 -11.73 5.51
CA SER A 170 8.36 -12.29 5.41
C SER A 170 7.91 -12.36 3.94
N SER A 171 7.33 -13.49 3.54
CA SER A 171 6.69 -13.64 2.22
C SER A 171 5.39 -12.84 2.11
N VAL A 172 4.80 -12.43 3.24
CA VAL A 172 3.61 -11.56 3.27
C VAL A 172 3.86 -10.40 4.23
N ASN A 173 3.68 -9.17 3.78
CA ASN A 173 3.71 -7.99 4.64
C ASN A 173 2.72 -6.92 4.18
N PHE A 174 2.14 -6.20 5.13
CA PHE A 174 1.43 -4.95 4.90
C PHE A 174 2.25 -3.81 5.53
N GLN A 175 2.45 -2.71 4.82
CA GLN A 175 3.23 -1.58 5.34
C GLN A 175 2.94 -0.28 4.60
N THR A 176 3.28 0.83 5.26
CA THR A 176 3.30 2.16 4.67
C THR A 176 4.76 2.59 4.48
N ASN A 177 5.18 2.70 3.22
CA ASN A 177 6.55 3.02 2.79
C ASN A 177 7.63 2.07 3.33
N PHE A 178 8.35 1.40 2.43
CA PHE A 178 9.47 0.52 2.81
C PHE A 178 10.61 1.29 3.50
N ASP A 179 10.87 2.52 3.05
CA ASP A 179 11.98 3.39 3.42
C ASP A 179 11.58 4.53 4.36
N LEU A 180 10.45 4.40 5.08
CA LEU A 180 9.81 5.48 5.86
C LEU A 180 10.79 6.29 6.75
N TYR A 181 11.70 5.60 7.43
CA TYR A 181 12.68 6.22 8.34
C TYR A 181 13.89 6.83 7.63
N ARG A 182 14.18 6.41 6.39
CA ARG A 182 15.37 6.81 5.62
C ARG A 182 15.08 7.91 4.61
N SER A 183 13.89 7.92 4.03
CA SER A 183 13.52 8.86 2.97
C SER A 183 13.18 10.24 3.52
N SER A 184 13.52 11.29 2.76
CA SER A 184 13.25 12.68 3.16
C SER A 184 11.75 12.96 3.30
N ALA A 185 10.94 12.36 2.43
CA ALA A 185 9.49 12.37 2.50
C ALA A 185 8.91 10.99 2.16
N ALA A 186 7.85 10.61 2.87
CA ALA A 186 7.06 9.42 2.63
C ALA A 186 6.11 9.62 1.44
N THR A 187 5.79 8.53 0.75
CA THR A 187 4.74 8.46 -0.26
C THR A 187 3.37 8.22 0.39
N TRP A 188 2.33 8.82 -0.18
CA TRP A 188 0.95 8.61 0.30
C TRP A 188 0.39 7.28 -0.23
N ARG A 189 0.86 6.16 0.34
CA ARG A 189 0.59 4.79 -0.13
C ARG A 189 0.69 3.77 0.98
N ASP A 190 -0.27 2.86 1.02
CA ASP A 190 -0.17 1.58 1.72
C ASP A 190 0.10 0.45 0.73
N THR A 191 0.85 -0.56 1.15
CA THR A 191 1.27 -1.69 0.29
C THR A 191 1.04 -3.01 1.00
N LEU A 192 0.28 -3.91 0.37
CA LEU A 192 0.29 -5.34 0.67
C LEU A 192 1.27 -6.01 -0.31
N GLN A 193 2.34 -6.60 0.21
CA GLN A 193 3.29 -7.40 -0.55
C GLN A 193 3.06 -8.87 -0.25
N VAL A 194 2.88 -9.67 -1.30
CA VAL A 194 2.83 -11.13 -1.25
C VAL A 194 3.86 -11.65 -2.25
N ARG A 195 4.90 -12.31 -1.74
CA ARG A 195 5.93 -12.98 -2.54
C ARG A 195 5.44 -14.39 -2.84
N LEU A 196 5.12 -14.63 -4.10
CA LEU A 196 4.58 -15.90 -4.57
C LEU A 196 5.67 -16.88 -5.06
N GLY A 197 6.88 -16.38 -5.36
CA GLY A 197 8.03 -17.20 -5.73
C GLY A 197 9.38 -16.54 -5.41
N PRO A 198 10.51 -17.27 -5.58
CA PRO A 198 10.58 -18.65 -6.08
C PRO A 198 10.07 -19.68 -5.06
N ASP A 199 10.18 -19.40 -3.76
CA ASP A 199 9.60 -20.24 -2.72
C ASP A 199 8.12 -19.90 -2.54
N PRO A 200 7.25 -20.91 -2.36
CA PRO A 200 5.83 -20.67 -2.15
C PRO A 200 5.60 -19.87 -0.85
N PRO A 201 4.58 -18.99 -0.81
CA PRO A 201 4.25 -18.25 0.38
C PRO A 201 3.74 -19.19 1.47
N VAL A 202 3.87 -18.78 2.73
CA VAL A 202 3.13 -19.43 3.81
C VAL A 202 1.68 -18.98 3.67
N VAL A 203 0.83 -19.84 3.09
CA VAL A 203 -0.55 -19.52 2.70
C VAL A 203 -1.35 -18.94 3.86
N ASP A 204 -1.15 -19.45 5.08
CA ASP A 204 -1.80 -18.96 6.31
C ASP A 204 -1.43 -17.54 6.73
N ARG A 205 -0.37 -16.97 6.15
CA ARG A 205 -0.01 -15.56 6.36
C ARG A 205 -0.68 -14.62 5.37
N ILE A 206 -1.22 -15.12 4.26
CA ILE A 206 -1.95 -14.32 3.28
C ILE A 206 -3.29 -13.93 3.90
N PRO A 207 -3.69 -12.64 3.88
CA PRO A 207 -4.97 -12.20 4.43
C PRO A 207 -6.13 -12.98 3.83
N ASP A 208 -7.01 -13.51 4.68
CA ASP A 208 -8.13 -14.35 4.23
C ASP A 208 -9.01 -13.65 3.19
N ALA A 209 -9.15 -12.33 3.30
CA ALA A 209 -9.94 -11.50 2.39
C ALA A 209 -9.45 -11.46 0.94
N CYS A 210 -8.21 -11.86 0.66
CA CYS A 210 -7.67 -11.92 -0.70
C CYS A 210 -6.87 -13.18 -1.02
N ARG A 211 -6.86 -14.15 -0.11
CA ARG A 211 -6.02 -15.34 -0.23
C ARG A 211 -6.35 -16.16 -1.48
N ARG A 212 -7.63 -16.47 -1.69
CA ARG A 212 -8.05 -17.34 -2.78
C ARG A 212 -7.70 -16.73 -4.13
N GLU A 213 -8.05 -15.45 -4.31
CA GLU A 213 -7.88 -14.73 -5.57
C GLU A 213 -6.40 -14.51 -5.87
N LEU A 214 -5.56 -14.24 -4.86
CA LEU A 214 -4.11 -14.14 -5.06
C LEU A 214 -3.47 -15.47 -5.46
N MET A 215 -3.92 -16.59 -4.91
CA MET A 215 -3.43 -17.92 -5.30
C MET A 215 -3.91 -18.32 -6.71
N GLU A 216 -5.13 -17.92 -7.08
CA GLU A 216 -5.67 -18.11 -8.42
C GLU A 216 -4.93 -17.26 -9.47
N TRP A 217 -4.62 -16.01 -9.14
CA TRP A 217 -3.75 -15.14 -9.92
C TRP A 217 -2.37 -15.78 -10.14
N ASP A 218 -1.73 -16.26 -9.07
CA ASP A 218 -0.43 -16.91 -9.14
C ASP A 218 -0.45 -18.15 -10.05
N GLY A 219 -1.44 -19.03 -9.87
CA GLY A 219 -1.57 -20.22 -10.71
C GLY A 219 -1.82 -19.90 -12.20
N THR A 220 -2.52 -18.80 -12.47
CA THR A 220 -2.84 -18.34 -13.83
C THR A 220 -1.64 -17.67 -14.50
N CYS A 221 -0.93 -16.80 -13.79
CA CYS A 221 0.20 -16.03 -14.33
C CYS A 221 1.53 -16.80 -14.28
N GLY A 222 1.72 -17.65 -13.27
CA GLY A 222 2.90 -18.50 -13.08
C GLY A 222 2.93 -19.73 -13.98
N GLY A 223 1.85 -20.00 -14.73
CA GLY A 223 1.74 -21.17 -15.61
C GLY A 223 2.71 -21.24 -16.79
N TRP A 224 3.55 -20.22 -17.01
CA TRP A 224 4.50 -20.17 -18.14
C TRP A 224 5.67 -21.15 -18.00
N GLU A 225 5.93 -21.72 -16.82
CA GLU A 225 6.94 -22.79 -16.63
C GLU A 225 6.53 -24.12 -17.29
N ARG A 226 5.31 -24.23 -17.83
CA ARG A 226 4.79 -25.43 -18.50
C ARG A 226 4.76 -25.34 -20.04
N CYS A 227 5.41 -24.35 -20.63
CA CYS A 227 5.55 -24.19 -22.09
C CYS A 227 7.00 -24.33 -22.57
#